data_AF-A0A6G1ILY8-F1
#
_entry.id   AF-A0A6G1ILY8-F1
#
_cell.length_a   1.000
_cell.length_b   1.000
_cell.length_c   1.000
_cell.angle_alpha   90.00
_cell.angle_beta   90.00
_cell.angle_gamma   90.00
#
_symmetry.space_group_name_H-M   'P 1'
#
loop_
_entity.id
_entity.type
_entity.pdbx_description
1 polymer ?
#
loop_
_entity_poly.entity_id
_entity_poly.type
_entity_poly.pdbx_seq_one_letter_code
_entity_poly.pdbx_strand_id
1 'polypeptide(L)'
;QEAQDNTITLHGDCPALVKLMNFYLYDLDYMLSVNAASHLLMHIEVFALADKYAISTLQILCADKFKKCVHFHSDSDEFVAAISYIFGELTKYYRKMREEVATLICSKMSLMIKEIHALGVYGKHSELVLLEKGKEMKWWT
;
A
#
# COMPACT_ATOMS: atom_id res chain seq x y z
N GLN A 1 -27.71 9.34 21.69
CA GLN A 1 -26.71 9.86 22.64
C GLN A 1 -25.40 10.09 21.88
N GLU A 2 -25.42 11.07 20.97
CA GLU A 2 -24.28 11.56 20.17
C GLU A 2 -24.57 13.03 19.83
N ALA A 3 -25.84 13.33 19.55
CA ALA A 3 -26.38 14.67 19.34
C ALA A 3 -26.45 15.59 20.58
N GLN A 4 -26.08 15.12 21.78
CA GLN A 4 -26.13 15.94 23.02
C GLN A 4 -24.76 16.48 23.44
N ASP A 5 -23.67 15.75 23.13
CA ASP A 5 -22.34 16.05 23.67
C ASP A 5 -21.38 16.65 22.61
N ASN A 6 -21.86 16.85 21.37
CA ASN A 6 -21.08 17.32 20.21
C ASN A 6 -19.75 16.57 20.00
N THR A 7 -19.67 15.33 20.48
CA THR A 7 -18.45 14.52 20.54
C THR A 7 -18.76 13.15 19.99
N ILE A 8 -17.99 12.72 19.00
CA ILE A 8 -17.99 11.33 18.51
C ILE A 8 -16.70 10.66 18.97
N THR A 9 -16.79 9.43 19.46
CA THR A 9 -15.60 8.67 19.89
C THR A 9 -15.25 7.61 18.84
N LEU A 10 -14.06 7.74 18.24
CA LEU A 10 -13.56 6.77 17.26
C LEU A 10 -12.74 5.70 17.96
N HIS A 11 -13.39 4.58 18.30
CA HIS A 11 -12.74 3.49 19.03
C HIS A 11 -11.83 2.64 18.14
N GLY A 12 -10.62 2.36 18.63
CA GLY A 12 -9.68 1.42 18.02
C GLY A 12 -8.88 1.96 16.84
N ASP A 13 -9.05 3.23 16.47
CA ASP A 13 -8.26 3.85 15.40
C ASP A 13 -7.02 4.56 15.95
N CYS A 14 -5.92 4.46 15.22
CA CYS A 14 -4.70 5.18 15.53
C CYS A 14 -4.94 6.70 15.37
N PRO A 15 -4.69 7.53 16.40
CA PRO A 15 -4.92 8.98 16.33
C PRO A 15 -4.15 9.67 15.20
N ALA A 16 -2.97 9.16 14.84
CA ALA A 16 -2.18 9.69 13.74
C ALA A 16 -2.89 9.48 12.39
N LEU A 17 -3.49 8.31 12.16
CA LEU A 17 -4.23 8.02 10.93
C LEU A 17 -5.53 8.82 10.86
N VAL A 18 -6.24 8.95 11.98
CA VAL A 18 -7.45 9.79 12.08
C VAL A 18 -7.12 11.24 11.74
N LYS A 19 -5.97 11.75 12.19
CA LYS A 19 -5.52 13.11 11.85
C LYS A 19 -5.29 13.27 10.35
N LEU A 20 -4.71 12.28 9.67
CA LEU A 20 -4.52 12.29 8.21
C LEU A 20 -5.86 12.24 7.46
N MET A 21 -6.79 11.40 7.91
CA MET A 21 -8.15 11.36 7.37
C MET A 21 -8.86 12.71 7.58
N ASN A 22 -8.68 13.34 8.74
CA ASN A 22 -9.26 14.65 9.02
C ASN A 22 -8.69 15.73 8.08
N PHE A 23 -7.37 15.78 7.87
CA PHE A 23 -6.79 16.68 6.87
C PHE A 23 -7.41 16.47 5.49
N TYR A 24 -7.57 15.22 5.07
CA TYR A 24 -8.24 14.92 3.81
C TYR A 24 -9.67 15.46 3.75
N LEU A 25 -10.46 15.34 4.82
CA LEU A 25 -11.84 15.84 4.82
C LEU A 25 -11.96 17.36 4.67
N TYR A 26 -10.95 18.11 5.13
CA TYR A 26 -10.94 19.57 5.05
C TYR A 26 -10.23 20.09 3.79
N ASP A 27 -9.11 19.48 3.42
CA ASP A 27 -8.20 19.99 2.39
C ASP A 27 -8.24 19.17 1.10
N LEU A 28 -9.01 18.07 1.07
CA LEU A 28 -9.01 17.04 0.01
C LEU A 28 -7.64 16.41 -0.22
N ASP A 29 -6.73 16.58 0.73
CA ASP A 29 -5.36 16.06 0.68
C ASP A 29 -4.84 15.73 2.08
N TYR A 30 -3.79 14.91 2.15
CA TYR A 30 -3.04 14.68 3.37
C TYR A 30 -1.54 14.59 3.09
N MET A 31 -0.74 14.99 4.08
CA MET A 31 0.72 14.93 4.03
C MET A 31 1.24 14.07 5.16
N LEU A 32 2.13 13.15 4.82
CA LEU A 32 2.90 12.42 5.81
C LEU A 32 3.98 13.32 6.39
N SER A 33 4.32 13.08 7.66
CA SER A 33 5.50 13.69 8.27
C SER A 33 6.75 13.17 7.55
N VAL A 34 7.71 14.06 7.27
CA VAL A 34 9.03 13.68 6.73
C VAL A 34 9.80 12.72 7.64
N ASN A 35 9.43 12.66 8.92
CA ASN A 35 10.00 11.76 9.92
C ASN A 35 9.13 10.52 10.17
N ALA A 36 8.22 10.17 9.26
CA ALA A 36 7.41 8.96 9.37
C ALA A 36 8.32 7.72 9.38
N ALA A 37 8.01 6.76 10.26
CA ALA A 37 8.77 5.51 10.38
C ALA A 37 8.74 4.68 9.08
N SER A 38 7.63 4.75 8.34
CA SER A 38 7.52 4.28 6.97
C SER A 38 6.46 5.09 6.23
N HIS A 39 6.84 5.72 5.13
CA HIS A 39 5.94 6.43 4.22
C HIS A 39 5.03 5.45 3.46
N LEU A 40 5.56 4.29 3.03
CA LEU A 40 4.78 3.27 2.32
C LEU A 40 3.70 2.64 3.20
N LEU A 41 4.06 2.22 4.42
CA LEU A 41 3.12 1.61 5.36
C LEU A 41 2.01 2.59 5.76
N MET A 42 2.36 3.86 6.01
CA MET A 42 1.38 4.88 6.38
C MET A 42 0.32 5.09 5.28
N HIS A 43 0.70 5.10 4.00
CA HIS A 43 -0.29 5.18 2.92
C HIS A 43 -1.24 3.96 2.88
N ILE A 44 -0.74 2.76 3.21
CA ILE A 44 -1.55 1.54 3.32
C ILE A 44 -2.51 1.61 4.51
N GLU A 45 -2.04 2.11 5.65
CA GLU A 45 -2.85 2.26 6.85
C GLU A 45 -3.95 3.32 6.69
N VAL A 46 -3.67 4.45 6.04
CA VAL A 46 -4.70 5.44 5.69
C VAL A 46 -5.69 4.87 4.68
N PHE A 47 -5.24 4.06 3.73
CA PHE A 47 -6.15 3.35 2.81
C PHE A 47 -7.10 2.42 3.57
N ALA A 48 -6.58 1.65 4.55
CA ALA A 48 -7.37 0.74 5.38
C ALA A 48 -8.39 1.50 6.25
N LEU A 49 -7.98 2.65 6.80
CA LEU A 49 -8.87 3.54 7.54
C LEU A 49 -9.98 4.10 6.64
N ALA A 50 -9.63 4.55 5.43
CA ALA A 50 -10.59 5.06 4.46
C ALA A 50 -11.64 4.02 4.06
N ASP A 51 -11.25 2.75 3.99
CA ASP A 51 -12.19 1.64 3.76
C ASP A 51 -13.17 1.48 4.93
N LYS A 52 -12.66 1.50 6.18
CA LYS A 52 -13.47 1.39 7.41
C LYS A 52 -14.57 2.46 7.46
N TYR A 53 -14.26 3.67 6.99
CA TYR A 53 -15.19 4.80 6.96
C TYR A 53 -15.89 5.02 5.61
N ALA A 54 -15.76 4.09 4.66
CA ALA A 54 -16.36 4.14 3.33
C ALA A 54 -16.03 5.42 2.51
N ILE A 55 -14.81 5.94 2.65
CA ILE A 55 -14.32 7.15 1.96
C ILE A 55 -13.53 6.73 0.70
N SER A 56 -14.23 6.34 -0.35
CA SER A 56 -13.60 5.78 -1.56
C SER A 56 -12.65 6.74 -2.28
N THR A 57 -12.89 8.05 -2.20
CA THR A 57 -12.01 9.08 -2.81
C THR A 57 -10.67 9.19 -2.09
N LEU A 58 -10.65 9.00 -0.76
CA LEU A 58 -9.40 8.93 0.01
C LEU A 58 -8.62 7.65 -0.32
N GLN A 59 -9.29 6.51 -0.55
CA GLN A 59 -8.63 5.29 -1.01
C GLN A 59 -7.90 5.51 -2.34
N ILE A 60 -8.54 6.22 -3.29
CA ILE A 60 -7.91 6.55 -4.58
C ILE A 60 -6.67 7.43 -4.37
N LEU A 61 -6.78 8.46 -3.53
CA LEU A 61 -5.65 9.34 -3.22
C LEU A 61 -4.49 8.57 -2.54
N CYS A 62 -4.80 7.68 -1.60
CA CYS A 62 -3.79 6.83 -0.94
C CYS A 62 -3.07 5.93 -1.95
N ALA A 63 -3.81 5.31 -2.87
CA ALA A 63 -3.21 4.50 -3.93
C ALA A 63 -2.30 5.34 -4.83
N ASP A 64 -2.73 6.54 -5.25
CA ASP A 64 -1.90 7.43 -6.07
C ASP A 64 -0.62 7.89 -5.34
N LYS A 65 -0.72 8.30 -4.08
CA LYS A 65 0.45 8.69 -3.26
C LYS A 65 1.37 7.51 -2.97
N PHE A 66 0.81 6.33 -2.70
CA PHE A 66 1.58 5.09 -2.56
C PHE A 66 2.37 4.79 -3.84
N LYS A 67 1.73 4.85 -5.02
CA LYS A 67 2.40 4.65 -6.31
C LYS A 67 3.59 5.60 -6.48
N LYS A 68 3.38 6.89 -6.20
CA LYS A 68 4.45 7.91 -6.23
C LYS A 68 5.56 7.60 -5.24
N CYS A 69 5.23 7.22 -4.00
CA CYS A 69 6.18 6.92 -2.94
C CYS A 69 7.02 5.67 -3.26
N VAL A 70 6.40 4.63 -3.82
CA VAL A 70 7.10 3.40 -4.25
C VAL A 70 8.21 3.70 -5.27
N HIS A 71 8.07 4.71 -6.13
CA HIS A 71 9.15 5.10 -7.05
C HIS A 71 10.44 5.55 -6.34
N PHE A 72 10.34 6.09 -5.12
CA PHE A 72 11.50 6.57 -4.35
C PHE A 72 12.04 5.53 -3.36
N HIS A 73 11.21 4.57 -2.95
CA HIS A 73 11.53 3.61 -1.89
C HIS A 73 11.58 2.15 -2.39
N SER A 74 11.67 1.86 -3.70
CA SER A 74 11.68 0.45 -4.16
C SER A 74 12.80 -0.40 -3.60
N ASP A 75 13.97 0.21 -3.42
CA ASP A 75 15.20 -0.51 -3.11
C ASP A 75 15.45 -0.53 -1.59
N SER A 76 14.44 -0.16 -0.78
CA SER A 76 14.54 -0.10 0.68
C SER A 76 13.78 -1.25 1.34
N ASP A 77 14.23 -1.63 2.54
CA ASP A 77 13.57 -2.61 3.40
C ASP A 77 12.09 -2.23 3.70
N GLU A 78 11.79 -0.94 3.57
CA GLU A 78 10.45 -0.39 3.71
C GLU A 78 9.47 -0.95 2.69
N PHE A 79 9.92 -1.17 1.45
CA PHE A 79 9.11 -1.74 0.40
C PHE A 79 8.80 -3.21 0.70
N VAL A 80 9.81 -3.98 1.11
CA VAL A 80 9.64 -5.40 1.52
C VAL A 80 8.66 -5.53 2.69
N ALA A 81 8.78 -4.65 3.69
CA ALA A 81 7.87 -4.61 4.83
C ALA A 81 6.44 -4.27 4.42
N ALA A 82 6.26 -3.27 3.55
CA ALA A 82 4.94 -2.86 3.05
C ALA A 82 4.25 -3.98 2.24
N ILE A 83 4.99 -4.67 1.37
CA ILE A 83 4.47 -5.82 0.61
C ILE A 83 4.10 -6.96 1.55
N SER A 84 4.98 -7.31 2.49
CA SER A 84 4.71 -8.36 3.49
C SER A 84 3.44 -8.06 4.31
N TYR A 85 3.23 -6.81 4.71
CA TYR A 85 2.03 -6.39 5.43
C TYR A 85 0.76 -6.52 4.58
N ILE A 86 0.78 -6.07 3.32
CA ILE A 86 -0.36 -6.15 2.39
C ILE A 86 -0.78 -7.60 2.12
N PHE A 87 0.19 -8.48 1.87
CA PHE A 87 -0.08 -9.88 1.51
C PHE A 87 -0.21 -10.81 2.72
N GLY A 88 0.24 -10.38 3.91
CA GLY A 88 0.07 -11.09 5.17
C GLY A 88 -1.20 -10.67 5.91
N GLU A 89 -1.18 -9.49 6.52
CA GLU A 89 -2.17 -9.05 7.52
C GLU A 89 -3.48 -8.52 6.89
N LEU A 90 -3.41 -7.88 5.72
CA LEU A 90 -4.58 -7.29 5.03
C LEU A 90 -5.38 -8.32 4.18
N THR A 91 -5.14 -9.63 4.30
CA THR A 91 -5.62 -10.66 3.35
C THR A 91 -7.14 -10.79 3.24
N LYS A 92 -7.94 -10.45 4.25
CA LYS A 92 -9.40 -10.72 4.21
C LYS A 92 -10.27 -9.58 3.66
N TYR A 93 -9.85 -8.32 3.75
CA TYR A 93 -10.74 -7.18 3.50
C TYR A 93 -10.32 -6.27 2.32
N TYR A 94 -9.05 -6.30 1.91
CA TYR A 94 -8.51 -5.25 1.04
C TYR A 94 -8.13 -5.74 -0.36
N ARG A 95 -9.07 -6.42 -1.04
CA ARG A 95 -8.88 -6.93 -2.42
C ARG A 95 -8.44 -5.82 -3.39
N LYS A 96 -9.05 -4.63 -3.30
CA LYS A 96 -8.74 -3.48 -4.16
C LYS A 96 -7.31 -2.96 -3.97
N MET A 97 -6.82 -2.89 -2.72
CA MET A 97 -5.43 -2.50 -2.45
C MET A 97 -4.44 -3.54 -2.97
N ARG A 98 -4.76 -4.83 -2.80
CA ARG A 98 -3.94 -5.91 -3.37
C ARG A 98 -3.90 -5.87 -4.88
N GLU A 99 -5.02 -5.62 -5.55
CA GLU A 99 -5.07 -5.51 -7.01
C GLU A 99 -4.29 -4.29 -7.51
N GLU A 100 -4.39 -3.14 -6.84
CA GLU A 100 -3.64 -1.93 -7.18
C GLU A 100 -2.13 -2.09 -6.91
N VAL A 101 -1.75 -2.68 -5.77
CA VAL A 101 -0.35 -2.94 -5.43
C VAL A 101 0.21 -4.06 -6.31
N ALA A 102 -0.55 -5.11 -6.61
CA ALA A 102 -0.14 -6.14 -7.57
C ALA A 102 0.01 -5.56 -8.97
N THR A 103 -0.90 -4.69 -9.42
CA THR A 103 -0.77 -3.97 -10.70
C THR A 103 0.47 -3.07 -10.68
N LEU A 104 0.74 -2.38 -9.57
CA LEU A 104 1.92 -1.55 -9.41
C LEU A 104 3.20 -2.40 -9.45
N ILE A 105 3.28 -3.47 -8.66
CA ILE A 105 4.39 -4.44 -8.68
C ILE A 105 4.56 -5.00 -10.08
N CYS A 106 3.49 -5.42 -10.76
CA CYS A 106 3.54 -5.94 -12.13
C CYS A 106 3.97 -4.87 -13.14
N SER A 107 3.55 -3.62 -12.99
CA SER A 107 4.01 -2.51 -13.84
C SER A 107 5.49 -2.20 -13.59
N LYS A 108 5.96 -2.42 -12.36
CA LYS A 108 7.35 -2.28 -11.92
C LYS A 108 8.16 -3.57 -12.08
N MET A 109 7.56 -4.71 -12.46
CA MET A 109 8.26 -5.97 -12.77
C MET A 109 9.11 -5.89 -14.03
N SER A 110 8.89 -4.86 -14.85
CA SER A 110 9.85 -4.41 -15.86
C SER A 110 11.22 -4.02 -15.25
N LEU A 111 11.26 -3.62 -13.97
CA LEU A 111 12.48 -3.40 -13.18
C LEU A 111 12.93 -4.65 -12.40
N MET A 112 12.00 -5.55 -12.02
CA MET A 112 12.35 -6.83 -11.36
C MET A 112 13.18 -7.77 -12.24
N ILE A 113 13.34 -7.53 -13.55
CA ILE A 113 14.29 -8.32 -14.36
C ILE A 113 15.73 -8.21 -13.79
N LYS A 114 16.12 -7.05 -13.25
CA LYS A 114 17.46 -6.88 -12.64
C LYS A 114 17.57 -7.54 -11.27
N GLU A 115 16.50 -7.51 -10.47
CA GLU A 115 16.49 -8.11 -9.12
C GLU A 115 16.24 -9.62 -9.14
N ILE A 116 15.47 -10.15 -10.09
CA ILE A 116 15.28 -11.59 -10.31
C ILE A 116 16.63 -12.25 -10.65
N HIS A 117 17.46 -11.59 -11.47
CA HIS A 117 18.84 -12.02 -11.68
C HIS A 117 19.71 -11.95 -10.42
N ALA A 118 19.44 -11.00 -9.51
CA ALA A 118 20.11 -10.90 -8.21
C ALA A 118 19.58 -11.91 -7.18
N LEU A 119 18.35 -12.39 -7.31
CA LEU A 119 17.70 -13.43 -6.51
C LEU A 119 18.21 -14.85 -6.82
N GLY A 120 19.30 -15.01 -7.58
CA GLY A 120 20.04 -16.28 -7.71
C GLY A 120 20.42 -16.93 -6.36
N VAL A 121 20.27 -16.19 -5.26
CA VAL A 121 20.38 -16.64 -3.86
C VAL A 121 19.24 -17.58 -3.42
N TYR A 122 18.04 -17.50 -4.01
CA TYR A 122 16.87 -18.34 -3.65
C TYR A 122 16.66 -19.55 -4.59
N GLY A 123 17.65 -19.84 -5.44
CA GLY A 123 17.71 -21.02 -6.29
C GLY A 123 16.89 -20.89 -7.58
N LYS A 124 17.45 -21.43 -8.68
CA LYS A 124 16.90 -21.42 -10.06
C LYS A 124 15.42 -21.77 -10.20
N HIS A 125 14.87 -22.54 -9.25
CA HIS A 125 13.50 -23.02 -9.33
C HIS A 125 12.47 -21.91 -9.00
N SER A 126 12.77 -21.09 -8.00
CA SER A 126 11.94 -19.96 -7.58
C SER A 126 11.86 -18.90 -8.69
N GLU A 127 13.00 -18.66 -9.34
CA GLU A 127 13.12 -17.79 -10.52
C GLU A 127 12.29 -18.31 -11.71
N LEU A 128 12.39 -19.61 -12.03
CA LEU A 128 11.61 -20.24 -13.10
C LEU A 128 10.10 -20.15 -12.88
N VAL A 129 9.63 -20.44 -11.66
CA VAL A 129 8.19 -20.39 -11.33
C VAL A 129 7.63 -18.98 -11.50
N LEU A 130 8.38 -17.96 -11.07
CA LEU A 130 7.98 -16.55 -11.22
C LEU A 130 8.00 -16.12 -12.70
N LEU A 131 8.97 -16.60 -13.48
CA LEU A 131 9.06 -16.32 -14.92
C LEU A 131 7.93 -16.98 -15.73
N GLU A 132 7.57 -18.22 -15.43
CA GLU A 132 6.46 -18.89 -16.11
C GLU A 132 5.12 -18.25 -15.74
N LYS A 133 4.90 -17.95 -14.45
CA LYS A 133 3.68 -17.27 -14.01
C LYS A 133 3.51 -15.89 -14.65
N GLY A 134 4.59 -15.16 -14.87
CA GLY A 134 4.52 -13.89 -15.58
C GLY A 134 4.23 -13.99 -17.06
N LYS A 135 4.67 -15.05 -17.75
CA LYS A 135 4.26 -15.31 -19.13
C LYS A 135 2.77 -15.66 -19.23
N GLU A 136 2.29 -16.55 -18.37
CA GLU A 136 0.86 -16.95 -18.35
C GLU A 136 -0.06 -15.76 -18.14
N MET A 137 0.32 -14.85 -17.25
CA MET A 137 -0.48 -13.69 -16.87
C MET A 137 -0.21 -12.46 -17.76
N LYS A 138 0.60 -12.59 -18.82
CA LYS A 138 1.03 -11.50 -19.71
C LYS A 138 1.64 -10.31 -18.96
N TRP A 139 2.39 -10.59 -17.90
CA TRP A 139 3.10 -9.56 -17.11
C TRP A 139 4.24 -8.91 -17.89
N TRP A 140 4.70 -9.54 -18.97
CA TRP A 140 5.61 -8.97 -19.96
C TRP A 140 5.33 -9.55 -21.36
N THR A 141 5.65 -8.76 -22.39
CA THR A 141 5.62 -9.12 -23.82
C THR A 141 7.03 -9.36 -24.34
#